data_AF-A0A924SG23-F1
#
_entry.id   AF-A0A924SG23-F1
#
_cell.length_a   1.000
_cell.length_b   1.000
_cell.length_c   1.000
_cell.angle_alpha   90.00
_cell.angle_beta   90.00
_cell.angle_gamma   90.00
#
_symmetry.space_group_name_H-M   'P 1'
#
loop_
_entity.id
_entity.type
_entity.pdbx_description
1 polymer ?
#
loop_
_entity_poly.entity_id
_entity_poly.type
_entity_poly.pdbx_seq_one_letter_code
_entity_poly.pdbx_strand_id
1 'polypeptide(L)' 'AADDVQDSRYGALEVLVLGGEPIREPVAQYGPFVMNTRQELQQAVEDFQSGRFGQIPANALMPHVIR' A
#
# COMPACT_ATOMS: atom_id res chain seq x y z
N ALA A 1 30.20 -14.55 -1.23
CA ALA A 1 29.48 -14.64 0.06
C ALA A 1 29.27 -13.21 0.56
N ALA A 2 28.20 -12.95 1.31
CA ALA A 2 28.07 -11.68 2.03
C ALA A 2 29.11 -11.65 3.16
N ASP A 3 29.65 -10.47 3.44
CA ASP A 3 30.60 -10.24 4.55
C ASP A 3 29.85 -10.33 5.88
N ASP A 4 30.40 -11.08 6.81
CA ASP A 4 29.88 -11.31 8.15
C ASP A 4 30.07 -10.10 9.09
N VAL A 5 30.84 -9.10 8.67
CA VAL A 5 31.08 -7.88 9.45
C VAL A 5 30.37 -6.68 8.83
N GLN A 6 29.47 -6.06 9.62
CA GLN A 6 28.87 -4.78 9.27
C GLN A 6 29.88 -3.63 9.48
N ASP A 7 30.13 -2.82 8.45
CA ASP A 7 31.00 -1.63 8.53
C ASP A 7 30.43 -0.62 9.55
N SER A 8 31.21 -0.32 10.58
CA SER A 8 30.83 0.53 11.71
C SER A 8 30.89 2.04 11.42
N ARG A 9 31.28 2.46 10.21
CA ARG A 9 31.34 3.87 9.79
C ARG A 9 29.98 4.51 9.55
N TYR A 10 28.92 3.71 9.45
CA TYR A 10 27.55 4.15 9.24
C TYR A 10 26.71 3.84 10.49
N GLY A 11 25.75 4.70 10.83
CA GLY A 11 24.82 4.48 11.96
C GLY A 11 23.99 3.20 11.80
N ALA A 12 23.13 2.89 12.79
CA ALA A 12 22.27 1.71 12.73
C ALA A 12 21.47 1.67 11.42
N LEU A 13 21.65 0.60 10.65
CA LEU A 13 20.97 0.37 9.38
C LEU A 13 19.64 -0.36 9.65
N GLU A 14 18.54 0.25 9.25
CA GLU A 14 17.22 -0.38 9.25
C GLU A 14 16.84 -0.76 7.82
N VAL A 15 16.55 -2.04 7.59
CA VAL A 15 16.19 -2.58 6.27
C VAL A 15 14.87 -3.32 6.36
N LEU A 16 13.95 -3.01 5.44
CA LEU A 16 12.76 -3.80 5.20
C LEU A 16 12.87 -4.48 3.84
N VAL A 17 12.98 -5.81 3.84
CA VAL A 17 12.95 -6.62 2.61
C VAL A 17 11.55 -7.21 2.47
N LEU A 18 10.87 -6.87 1.37
CA LEU A 18 9.56 -7.40 1.02
C LEU A 18 9.67 -8.22 -0.26
N GLY A 19 9.07 -9.40 -0.27
CA GLY A 19 8.98 -10.28 -1.43
C GLY A 19 7.60 -10.92 -1.54
N GLY A 20 7.23 -11.37 -2.74
CA GLY A 20 5.95 -12.01 -3.00
C GLY A 20 5.92 -12.71 -4.35
N GLU A 21 4.98 -13.64 -4.51
CA GLU A 21 4.73 -14.30 -5.78
C GLU A 21 4.12 -13.31 -6.79
N PRO A 22 4.59 -13.28 -8.06
CA PRO A 22 3.99 -12.41 -9.07
C PRO A 22 2.53 -12.78 -9.35
N ILE A 23 1.63 -11.80 -9.23
CA ILE A 23 0.19 -11.96 -9.51
C ILE A 23 -0.07 -12.20 -11.01
N ARG A 24 0.77 -11.64 -11.90
CA ARG A 24 0.69 -11.80 -13.37
C ARG A 24 -0.62 -11.36 -14.01
N GLU A 25 -1.31 -10.40 -13.41
CA GLU A 25 -2.49 -9.78 -13.98
C GLU A 25 -2.16 -8.38 -14.54
N PRO A 26 -2.95 -7.87 -15.50
CA PRO A 26 -2.83 -6.48 -15.93
C PRO A 26 -3.00 -5.52 -14.75
N VAL A 27 -2.28 -4.40 -14.79
CA VAL A 27 -2.33 -3.35 -13.78
C VAL A 27 -2.79 -2.06 -14.45
N ALA A 28 -3.92 -1.54 -14.00
CA ALA A 28 -4.44 -0.23 -14.33
C ALA A 28 -4.54 0.60 -13.04
N GLN A 29 -3.90 1.77 -13.01
CA GLN A 29 -3.89 2.65 -11.84
C GLN A 29 -4.46 4.02 -12.17
N TYR A 30 -5.29 4.56 -11.26
CA TYR A 30 -5.72 5.95 -11.27
C TYR A 30 -6.00 6.44 -9.86
N GLY A 31 -5.23 7.44 -9.40
CA GLY A 31 -5.35 7.97 -8.04
C GLY A 31 -5.19 6.87 -6.98
N PRO A 32 -6.16 6.70 -6.05
CA PRO A 32 -6.10 5.70 -4.98
C PRO A 32 -6.54 4.29 -5.43
N PHE A 33 -6.87 4.08 -6.71
CA PHE A 33 -7.42 2.82 -7.20
C PHE A 33 -6.43 2.09 -8.12
N VAL A 34 -6.31 0.78 -7.92
CA VAL A 34 -5.56 -0.16 -8.75
C VAL A 34 -6.50 -1.31 -9.11
N MET A 35 -6.73 -1.52 -10.40
CA MET A 35 -7.63 -2.55 -10.96
C MET A 35 -6.91 -3.25 -12.13
N ASN A 36 -7.59 -4.18 -12.82
CA ASN A 36 -7.04 -4.87 -13.97
C ASN A 36 -7.33 -4.13 -15.29
N THR A 37 -8.44 -3.38 -15.38
CA THR A 37 -8.84 -2.67 -16.61
C THR A 37 -9.20 -1.19 -16.39
N ARG A 38 -9.20 -0.40 -17.48
CA ARG A 38 -9.64 1.01 -17.44
C ARG A 38 -11.14 1.15 -17.09
N GLN A 39 -11.97 0.20 -17.52
CA GLN A 39 -13.40 0.21 -17.21
C GLN A 39 -13.65 0.02 -15.72
N GLU A 40 -12.91 -0.87 -15.07
CA GLU A 40 -12.97 -1.06 -13.62
C GLU A 40 -12.53 0.18 -12.85
N LEU A 41 -11.51 0.91 -13.33
CA LEU A 41 -11.13 2.20 -12.73
C LEU A 41 -12.24 3.24 -12.85
N GLN A 42 -12.90 3.34 -14.01
CA GLN A 42 -14.02 4.24 -14.22
C GLN A 42 -15.16 3.91 -13.23
N GLN A 43 -15.47 2.63 -13.08
CA GLN A 43 -16.47 2.17 -12.11
C GLN A 43 -16.06 2.52 -10.68
N ALA A 44 -14.82 2.24 -10.27
CA ALA A 44 -14.33 2.54 -8.92
C ALA A 44 -14.43 4.04 -8.58
N VAL A 45 -14.15 4.91 -9.56
CA VAL A 45 -14.32 6.36 -9.39
C VAL A 45 -15.79 6.73 -9.21
N GLU A 46 -16.70 6.16 -10.00
CA GLU A 46 -18.14 6.40 -9.87
C GLU A 46 -18.71 5.88 -8.53
N ASP A 47 -18.25 4.71 -8.07
CA ASP A 47 -18.59 4.16 -6.76
C ASP A 47 -18.14 5.08 -5.62
N PHE A 48 -16.92 5.60 -5.72
CA PHE A 48 -16.40 6.56 -4.75
C PHE A 48 -17.22 7.85 -4.75
N GLN A 49 -17.47 8.43 -5.92
CA GLN A 49 -18.24 9.67 -6.06
C GLN A 49 -19.69 9.52 -5.58
N SER A 50 -20.27 8.32 -5.72
CA SER A 50 -21.62 8.02 -5.25
C SER A 50 -21.69 7.58 -3.78
N GLY A 51 -20.57 7.58 -3.06
CA GLY A 51 -20.53 7.26 -1.63
C GLY A 51 -20.73 5.77 -1.31
N ARG A 52 -20.49 4.86 -2.28
CA ARG A 52 -20.64 3.40 -2.08
C ARG A 52 -19.53 2.75 -1.27
N PHE A 53 -18.48 3.51 -0.93
CA PHE A 53 -17.31 3.02 -0.18
C PHE A 53 -17.51 3.03 1.34
N GLY A 54 -18.73 3.32 1.80
CA GLY A 54 -19.07 3.45 3.20
C GLY A 54 -18.72 4.82 3.78
N GLN A 55 -18.97 4.98 5.07
CA GLN A 55 -18.64 6.19 5.82
C GLN A 55 -17.76 5.84 7.00
N ILE A 56 -16.82 6.73 7.33
CA ILE A 56 -16.00 6.60 8.52
C ILE A 56 -16.87 7.01 9.72
N PRO A 57 -17.21 6.10 10.66
CA PRO A 57 -17.98 6.48 11.83
C PRO A 57 -17.16 7.39 12.74
N ALA A 58 -17.84 8.24 13.52
CA ALA A 58 -17.21 9.29 14.33
C ALA A 58 -16.15 8.78 15.32
N ASN A 59 -16.20 7.50 15.71
CA ASN A 59 -15.30 6.84 16.65
C ASN A 59 -14.33 5.83 15.99
N ALA A 60 -14.18 5.82 14.67
CA ALA A 60 -13.29 4.88 13.97
C ALA A 60 -11.79 5.19 14.10
N LEU A 61 -11.41 6.39 14.54
CA LEU A 61 -10.01 6.73 14.70
C LEU A 61 -9.47 6.05 15.97
N MET A 62 -8.65 5.01 15.80
CA MET A 62 -7.80 4.45 16.84
C MET A 62 -6.38 4.97 16.62
N PRO A 63 -5.94 6.01 17.35
CA PRO A 63 -4.58 6.52 17.22
C PRO A 63 -3.60 5.43 17.66
N HIS A 64 -2.65 5.08 16.79
CA HIS A 64 -1.54 4.23 17.21
C HIS A 64 -0.62 5.06 18.10
N VAL A 65 -0.72 4.85 19.41
CA VAL A 65 0.17 5.48 20.40
C VAL A 65 1.40 4.59 20.55
N ILE A 66 2.51 5.05 19.99
CA ILE A 66 3.83 4.46 20.26
C ILE A 66 4.15 4.76 21.73
N ARG A 67 4.40 3.72 22.53
CA ARG A 67 4.85 3.83 23.92
C ARG A 67 6.35 3.56 23.99
#